data_AF-A0A0Q5E939-F1
#
_entry.id   AF-A0A0Q5E939-F1
#
_cell.length_a   1.000
_cell.length_b   1.000
_cell.length_c   1.000
_cell.angle_alpha   90.00
_cell.angle_beta   90.00
_cell.angle_gamma   90.00
#
_symmetry.space_group_name_H-M   'P 1'
#
loop_
_entity.id
_entity.type
_entity.pdbx_description
1 polymer ?
#
loop_
_entity_poly.entity_id
_entity_poly.type
_entity_poly.pdbx_seq_one_letter_code
_entity_poly.pdbx_strand_id
1 'polypeptide(L)'
;MPIGQHAWRRHRDAIVRATEQFAACLPLPDESFNAIRVSALALTSMRNQILSMLLAAEPFTPFDRRAAEQLMRAIDEAMLSAAVAVREGTPSSGPSAQLRTGMSWWGSRDSPHDDDDALEVAFRLPASPIDASGQFRADWVFKHYAYKNTALLTRLLEHLDSLGTPAVPDILAGTNIIGSVLNCGNPVGAYSAMDTFVTSYLSAPTDVAAQALAHLHASESALRRTEQMVDRAFAAMLAGGYAEDRALALADMYKRITEGHFRQYAWVLYCLRNGFWEPTPMLTTLRERLIADGGFLAMIADRVVLPEMRNSEAHETLGWDGIDQEFVTETDRVGQSHVAVAVSEAKSFVAGCEAGLAAVRTLTLPSDRSPFPTPNEPGRTPAWRRALAFFGTNNLQLIQQQLNARDAELRVAQLGISDINPCFQALLTAHRLLPRIETFTVTAEENPATSITVSAAALRATMPSWEYAVSSLDRLPFATFLPANYDARRRAETGSAAVRAAAWIALDDVFDAINASPGQWNDSVLQVLAVRLVVVDTAVSQLVEFIGQAEPRLDSIAASLHDLRRWLERTPPVDHRAAMNNQELRRMRLQWEKWGPVARHPLVPERLAVESSEPQPAVLEHPTNGNFQTI
;
A
#
# COMPACT_ATOMS: atom_id res chain seq x y z
N MET A 1 16.15 -1.96 -9.05
CA MET A 1 14.71 -1.64 -9.21
C MET A 1 14.47 -0.94 -10.56
N PRO A 2 13.37 -1.18 -11.30
CA PRO A 2 13.11 -0.49 -12.58
C PRO A 2 12.76 1.01 -12.38
N ILE A 3 13.00 1.85 -13.39
CA ILE A 3 12.54 3.25 -13.44
C ILE A 3 12.04 3.59 -14.86
N GLY A 4 10.99 4.42 -14.94
CA GLY A 4 10.45 4.90 -16.21
C GLY A 4 11.44 5.78 -16.98
N GLN A 5 11.31 5.79 -18.30
CA GLN A 5 12.13 6.53 -19.26
C GLN A 5 12.19 8.04 -18.98
N HIS A 6 11.06 8.73 -18.79
CA HIS A 6 11.02 10.16 -18.50
C HIS A 6 11.71 10.49 -17.18
N ALA A 7 11.41 9.72 -16.13
CA ALA A 7 12.03 9.89 -14.82
C ALA A 7 13.55 9.69 -14.89
N TRP A 8 14.00 8.66 -15.60
CA TRP A 8 15.42 8.39 -15.84
C TRP A 8 16.09 9.54 -16.59
N ARG A 9 15.51 9.99 -17.71
CA ARG A 9 16.04 11.12 -18.49
C ARG A 9 16.17 12.38 -17.66
N ARG A 10 15.15 12.73 -16.87
CA ARG A 10 15.19 13.92 -16.00
C ARG A 10 16.40 13.90 -15.07
N HIS A 11 16.68 12.75 -14.43
CA HIS A 11 17.78 12.62 -13.49
C HIS A 11 19.14 12.57 -14.18
N ARG A 12 19.24 11.80 -15.25
CA ARG A 12 20.41 11.73 -16.13
C ARG A 12 20.81 13.10 -16.67
N ASP A 13 19.85 13.86 -17.18
CA ASP A 13 20.11 15.19 -17.72
C ASP A 13 20.49 16.18 -16.61
N ALA A 14 20.02 15.98 -15.37
CA ALA A 14 20.48 16.75 -14.21
C ALA A 14 21.94 16.46 -13.87
N ILE A 15 22.38 15.19 -13.92
CA ILE A 15 23.79 14.80 -13.76
C ILE A 15 24.65 15.45 -14.86
N VAL A 16 24.20 15.39 -16.12
CA VAL A 16 24.90 16.01 -17.26
C VAL A 16 25.04 17.51 -17.05
N ARG A 17 23.94 18.23 -16.76
CA ARG A 17 23.96 19.68 -16.51
C ARG A 17 24.86 20.06 -15.33
N ALA A 18 24.81 19.31 -14.23
CA ALA A 18 25.67 19.56 -13.07
C ALA A 18 27.15 19.37 -13.43
N THR A 19 27.46 18.36 -14.25
CA THR A 19 28.82 18.10 -14.74
C THR A 19 29.29 19.17 -15.74
N GLU A 20 28.39 19.67 -16.59
CA GLU A 20 28.67 20.81 -17.50
C GLU A 20 28.97 22.09 -16.70
N GLN A 21 28.17 22.39 -15.67
CA GLN A 21 28.41 23.52 -14.77
C GLN A 21 29.75 23.38 -14.04
N PHE A 22 30.05 22.18 -13.52
CA PHE A 22 31.35 21.88 -12.93
C PHE A 22 32.49 22.13 -13.93
N ALA A 23 32.37 21.62 -15.16
CA ALA A 23 33.37 21.81 -16.20
C ALA A 23 33.55 23.27 -16.61
N ALA A 24 32.47 24.07 -16.63
CA ALA A 24 32.52 25.49 -16.90
C ALA A 24 33.20 26.30 -15.77
N CYS A 25 33.19 25.79 -14.54
CA CYS A 25 33.85 26.39 -13.39
C CYS A 25 35.31 25.94 -13.18
N LEU A 26 35.80 24.96 -13.96
CA LEU A 26 37.20 24.49 -13.87
C LEU A 26 38.25 25.58 -14.18
N PRO A 27 38.04 26.50 -15.13
CA PRO A 27 38.92 27.66 -15.30
C PRO A 27 38.93 28.51 -14.03
N LEU A 28 39.95 28.35 -13.18
CA LEU A 28 40.08 29.11 -11.95
C LEU A 28 40.54 30.54 -12.27
N PRO A 29 40.03 31.56 -11.55
CA PRO A 29 40.44 32.95 -11.77
C PRO A 29 41.90 33.18 -11.34
N ASP A 30 42.66 33.92 -12.15
CA ASP A 30 44.12 34.07 -12.02
C ASP A 30 44.58 35.04 -10.91
N GLU A 31 43.70 35.85 -10.30
CA GLU A 31 44.17 37.14 -9.75
C GLU A 31 43.94 37.39 -8.25
N SER A 32 43.24 36.53 -7.48
CA SER A 32 43.21 36.68 -6.01
C SER A 32 42.94 35.40 -5.21
N PHE A 33 43.57 35.29 -4.03
CA PHE A 33 43.33 34.19 -3.07
C PHE A 33 41.85 34.02 -2.74
N ASN A 34 41.12 35.12 -2.56
CA ASN A 34 39.68 35.07 -2.25
C ASN A 34 38.86 34.52 -3.42
N ALA A 35 39.19 34.88 -4.66
CA ALA A 35 38.53 34.34 -5.84
C ALA A 35 38.79 32.84 -5.99
N ILE A 36 40.05 32.40 -5.82
CA ILE A 36 40.43 30.97 -5.82
C ILE A 36 39.68 30.22 -4.71
N ARG A 37 39.61 30.77 -3.49
CA ARG A 37 38.90 30.17 -2.36
C ARG A 37 37.41 29.98 -2.66
N VAL A 38 36.75 30.99 -3.21
CA VAL A 38 35.33 30.93 -3.57
C VAL A 38 35.10 29.86 -4.65
N SER A 39 35.92 29.85 -5.70
CA SER A 39 35.81 28.86 -6.78
C SER A 39 36.09 27.43 -6.30
N ALA A 40 37.07 27.23 -5.40
CA ALA A 40 37.36 25.92 -4.83
C ALA A 40 36.20 25.37 -3.98
N LEU A 41 35.55 26.24 -3.19
CA LEU A 41 34.34 25.88 -2.44
C LEU A 41 33.19 25.53 -3.40
N ALA A 42 33.00 26.30 -4.47
CA ALA A 42 31.99 26.03 -5.49
C ALA A 42 32.24 24.69 -6.20
N LEU A 43 33.47 24.40 -6.65
CA LEU A 43 33.83 23.13 -7.28
C LEU A 43 33.62 21.93 -6.34
N THR A 44 33.99 22.08 -5.06
CA THR A 44 33.77 21.03 -4.05
C THR A 44 32.28 20.78 -3.82
N SER A 45 31.48 21.85 -3.76
CA SER A 45 30.02 21.76 -3.65
C SER A 45 29.41 21.05 -4.87
N MET A 46 29.82 21.43 -6.08
CA MET A 46 29.35 20.81 -7.34
C MET A 46 29.76 19.33 -7.43
N ARG A 47 31.00 18.99 -7.05
CA ARG A 47 31.46 17.60 -6.97
C ARG A 47 30.57 16.78 -6.04
N ASN A 48 30.31 17.28 -4.84
CA ASN A 48 29.47 16.59 -3.86
C ASN A 48 28.02 16.47 -4.34
N GLN A 49 27.52 17.48 -5.06
CA GLN A 49 26.20 17.42 -5.69
C GLN A 49 26.13 16.34 -6.77
N ILE A 50 27.13 16.23 -7.65
CA ILE A 50 27.19 15.18 -8.69
C ILE A 50 27.27 13.80 -8.04
N LEU A 51 28.12 13.61 -7.02
CA LEU A 51 28.22 12.36 -6.28
C LEU A 51 26.87 11.99 -5.64
N SER A 52 26.21 12.95 -4.99
CA SER A 52 24.89 12.75 -4.38
C SER A 52 23.85 12.34 -5.41
N MET A 53 23.83 12.95 -6.59
CA MET A 53 22.93 12.55 -7.69
C MET A 53 23.23 11.14 -8.20
N LEU A 54 24.51 10.75 -8.33
CA LEU A 54 24.88 9.40 -8.78
C LEU A 54 24.47 8.34 -7.75
N LEU A 55 24.75 8.57 -6.47
CA LEU A 55 24.35 7.65 -5.39
C LEU A 55 22.83 7.50 -5.29
N ALA A 56 22.09 8.60 -5.47
CA ALA A 56 20.63 8.57 -5.50
C ALA A 56 20.07 7.71 -6.67
N ALA A 57 20.80 7.62 -7.78
CA ALA A 57 20.41 6.83 -8.94
C ALA A 57 20.79 5.34 -8.85
N GLU A 58 21.73 4.97 -7.96
CA GLU A 58 22.29 3.61 -7.85
C GLU A 58 21.24 2.49 -7.73
N PRO A 59 20.13 2.66 -6.99
CA PRO A 59 19.10 1.61 -6.88
C PRO A 59 18.36 1.29 -8.18
N PHE A 60 18.46 2.13 -9.21
CA PHE A 60 17.58 2.09 -10.37
C PHE A 60 18.27 1.54 -11.61
N THR A 61 17.58 0.70 -12.38
CA THR A 61 18.03 0.24 -13.70
C THR A 61 17.66 1.28 -14.74
N PRO A 62 18.60 1.82 -15.56
CA PRO A 62 19.82 1.16 -16.02
C PRO A 62 21.14 1.75 -15.46
N PHE A 63 21.17 2.17 -14.19
CA PHE A 63 22.38 2.71 -13.57
C PHE A 63 23.59 1.80 -13.78
N ASP A 64 24.72 2.40 -14.18
CA ASP A 64 25.99 1.71 -14.38
C ASP A 64 27.01 2.24 -13.37
N ARG A 65 27.27 1.42 -12.35
CA ARG A 65 28.23 1.74 -11.30
C ARG A 65 29.64 2.01 -11.84
N ARG A 66 30.07 1.29 -12.87
CA ARG A 66 31.40 1.48 -13.44
C ARG A 66 31.49 2.83 -14.16
N ALA A 67 30.45 3.23 -14.88
CA ALA A 67 30.39 4.54 -15.52
C ALA A 67 30.33 5.69 -14.50
N ALA A 68 29.60 5.50 -13.39
CA ALA A 68 29.56 6.46 -12.28
C ALA A 68 30.95 6.65 -11.64
N GLU A 69 31.63 5.54 -11.32
CA GLU A 69 32.99 5.57 -10.76
C GLU A 69 33.99 6.24 -11.71
N GLN A 70 33.88 5.99 -13.01
CA GLN A 70 34.72 6.63 -14.03
C GLN A 70 34.49 8.14 -14.12
N LEU A 71 33.22 8.58 -14.07
CA LEU A 71 32.89 10.01 -14.07
C LEU A 71 33.46 10.70 -12.82
N MET A 72 33.31 10.11 -11.64
CA MET A 72 33.83 10.67 -10.39
C MET A 72 35.36 10.74 -10.38
N ARG A 73 36.06 9.72 -10.91
CA ARG A 73 37.52 9.77 -11.07
C ARG A 73 37.95 10.91 -12.00
N ALA A 74 37.26 11.09 -13.12
CA ALA A 74 37.56 12.18 -14.06
C ALA A 74 37.34 13.58 -13.45
N ILE A 75 36.32 13.72 -12.59
CA ILE A 75 36.08 14.95 -11.81
C ILE A 75 37.21 15.19 -10.80
N ASP A 76 37.59 14.16 -10.04
CA ASP A 76 38.66 14.25 -9.03
C ASP A 76 40.02 14.59 -9.67
N GLU A 77 40.34 13.98 -10.82
CA GLU A 77 41.53 14.29 -11.61
C GLU A 77 41.51 15.72 -12.15
N ALA A 78 40.34 16.23 -12.55
CA ALA A 78 40.19 17.61 -13.01
C ALA A 78 40.40 18.62 -11.87
N MET A 79 39.84 18.34 -10.68
CA MET A 79 40.08 19.16 -9.48
C MET A 79 41.57 19.17 -9.09
N LEU A 80 42.23 18.01 -9.14
CA LEU A 80 43.66 17.91 -8.84
C LEU A 80 44.49 18.70 -9.86
N SER A 81 44.16 18.61 -11.15
CA SER A 81 44.83 19.35 -12.21
C SER A 81 44.67 20.87 -12.04
N ALA A 82 43.47 21.33 -11.67
CA ALA A 82 43.21 22.74 -11.37
C ALA A 82 44.02 23.23 -10.15
N ALA A 83 44.14 22.40 -9.09
CA ALA A 83 44.95 22.71 -7.92
C ALA A 83 46.45 22.79 -8.25
N VAL A 84 46.96 21.89 -9.10
CA VAL A 84 48.35 21.94 -9.59
C VAL A 84 48.59 23.21 -10.41
N ALA A 85 47.66 23.56 -11.30
CA ALA A 85 47.75 24.78 -12.12
C ALA A 85 47.84 26.04 -11.26
N VAL A 86 46.99 26.16 -10.23
CA VAL A 86 47.05 27.26 -9.24
C VAL A 86 48.39 27.30 -8.51
N ARG A 87 48.89 26.14 -8.07
CA ARG A 87 50.18 26.05 -7.35
C ARG A 87 51.36 26.47 -8.24
N GLU A 88 51.30 26.15 -9.53
CA GLU A 88 52.35 26.41 -10.50
C GLU A 88 52.20 27.77 -11.21
N GLY A 89 51.12 28.50 -10.95
CA GLY A 89 50.82 29.78 -11.61
C GLY A 89 50.57 29.61 -13.11
N THR A 90 50.02 28.47 -13.52
CA THR A 90 49.69 28.18 -14.92
C THR A 90 48.18 28.19 -15.13
N PRO A 91 47.69 28.56 -16.32
CA PRO A 91 46.26 28.52 -16.61
C PRO A 91 45.77 27.07 -16.59
N SER A 92 44.68 26.80 -15.87
CA SER A 92 44.09 25.46 -15.86
C SER A 92 43.54 25.11 -17.24
N SER A 93 43.87 23.93 -17.74
CA SER A 93 43.28 23.42 -18.98
C SER A 93 41.79 23.11 -18.76
N GLY A 94 40.97 23.34 -19.80
CA GLY A 94 39.54 23.03 -19.78
C GLY A 94 39.24 21.53 -19.56
N PRO A 95 37.96 21.11 -19.65
CA PRO A 95 37.55 19.75 -19.30
C PRO A 95 38.37 18.68 -20.03
N SER A 96 38.81 17.67 -19.28
CA SER A 96 39.61 16.55 -19.82
C SER A 96 38.80 15.75 -20.84
N ALA A 97 39.49 15.04 -21.75
CA ALA A 97 38.81 14.14 -22.70
C ALA A 97 37.99 13.07 -21.97
N GLN A 98 38.49 12.57 -20.83
CA GLN A 98 37.78 11.60 -19.99
C GLN A 98 36.48 12.17 -19.41
N LEU A 99 36.51 13.41 -18.91
CA LEU A 99 35.31 14.08 -18.40
C LEU A 99 34.25 14.22 -19.50
N ARG A 100 34.65 14.62 -20.71
CA ARG A 100 33.75 14.69 -21.87
C ARG A 100 33.17 13.32 -22.26
N THR A 101 34.00 12.28 -22.27
CA THR A 101 33.53 10.91 -22.55
C THR A 101 32.54 10.43 -21.49
N GLY A 102 32.81 10.69 -20.21
CA GLY A 102 31.89 10.37 -19.10
C GLY A 102 30.55 11.08 -19.26
N MET A 103 30.56 12.39 -19.54
CA MET A 103 29.35 13.17 -19.80
C MET A 103 28.53 12.61 -20.98
N SER A 104 29.19 12.28 -22.09
CA SER A 104 28.52 11.71 -23.27
C SER A 104 27.92 10.33 -23.00
N TRP A 105 28.56 9.51 -22.16
CA TRP A 105 28.01 8.22 -21.76
C TRP A 105 26.70 8.42 -21.00
N TRP A 106 26.71 9.31 -19.99
CA TRP A 106 25.51 9.60 -19.21
C TRP A 106 24.42 10.20 -20.09
N GLY A 107 24.72 11.12 -21.00
CA GLY A 107 23.71 11.72 -21.88
C GLY A 107 23.08 10.79 -22.92
N SER A 108 23.63 9.60 -23.16
CA SER A 108 23.16 8.68 -24.22
C SER A 108 22.44 7.42 -23.73
N ARG A 109 22.39 7.18 -22.41
CA ARG A 109 21.77 5.99 -21.82
C ARG A 109 20.29 6.25 -21.56
N ASP A 110 19.43 5.52 -22.24
CA ASP A 110 17.98 5.50 -22.00
C ASP A 110 17.59 4.32 -21.10
N SER A 111 16.49 4.46 -20.37
CA SER A 111 15.85 3.37 -19.64
C SER A 111 15.29 2.34 -20.62
N PRO A 112 15.39 1.03 -20.32
CA PRO A 112 14.73 -0.01 -21.11
C PRO A 112 13.22 -0.10 -20.84
N HIS A 113 12.68 0.73 -19.93
CA HIS A 113 11.28 0.68 -19.51
C HIS A 113 10.56 1.97 -19.90
N ASP A 114 9.38 1.82 -20.51
CA ASP A 114 8.46 2.94 -20.67
C ASP A 114 7.95 3.40 -19.31
N ASP A 115 7.42 4.63 -19.25
CA ASP A 115 7.05 5.27 -17.98
C ASP A 115 5.94 4.53 -17.24
N ASP A 116 4.98 3.97 -17.97
CA ASP A 116 3.82 3.26 -17.40
C ASP A 116 4.17 1.84 -16.93
N ASP A 117 5.29 1.28 -17.40
CA ASP A 117 5.67 -0.13 -17.22
C ASP A 117 6.47 -0.38 -15.93
N ALA A 118 7.02 0.66 -15.27
CA ALA A 118 7.96 0.45 -14.16
C ALA A 118 7.35 -0.38 -13.01
N LEU A 119 6.09 -0.13 -12.66
CA LEU A 119 5.36 -0.91 -11.66
C LEU A 119 4.98 -2.31 -12.17
N GLU A 120 4.60 -2.43 -13.45
CA GLU A 120 4.31 -3.70 -14.09
C GLU A 120 5.51 -4.63 -14.05
N VAL A 121 6.69 -4.11 -14.40
CA VAL A 121 7.96 -4.83 -14.36
C VAL A 121 8.36 -5.16 -12.92
N ALA A 122 8.24 -4.21 -11.99
CA ALA A 122 8.62 -4.41 -10.59
C ALA A 122 7.82 -5.55 -9.95
N PHE A 123 6.50 -5.57 -10.17
CA PHE A 123 5.59 -6.55 -9.58
C PHE A 123 5.25 -7.72 -10.52
N ARG A 124 5.77 -7.76 -11.74
CA ARG A 124 5.42 -8.73 -12.81
C ARG A 124 3.92 -8.84 -13.07
N LEU A 125 3.26 -7.71 -13.17
CA LEU A 125 1.83 -7.63 -13.42
C LEU A 125 1.55 -7.54 -14.92
N PRO A 126 0.37 -8.02 -15.36
CA PRO A 126 -0.06 -7.87 -16.76
C PRO A 126 -0.56 -6.46 -17.09
N ALA A 127 -0.79 -5.62 -16.06
CA ALA A 127 -1.25 -4.24 -16.19
C ALA A 127 -0.84 -3.45 -14.95
N SER A 128 -0.66 -2.14 -15.13
CA SER A 128 -0.18 -1.24 -14.09
C SER A 128 -1.15 -1.19 -12.91
N PRO A 129 -0.68 -1.35 -11.66
CA PRO A 129 -1.50 -1.28 -10.46
C PRO A 129 -1.81 0.18 -10.09
N ILE A 130 -2.22 1.00 -11.07
CA ILE A 130 -2.58 2.41 -10.90
C ILE A 130 -4.05 2.57 -11.25
N ASP A 131 -4.83 3.22 -10.40
CA ASP A 131 -6.24 3.51 -10.70
C ASP A 131 -6.43 4.75 -11.58
N ALA A 132 -7.68 5.04 -11.95
CA ALA A 132 -8.02 6.17 -12.83
C ALA A 132 -7.62 7.55 -12.25
N SER A 133 -7.30 7.64 -10.96
CA SER A 133 -6.82 8.87 -10.32
C SER A 133 -5.29 8.99 -10.31
N GLY A 134 -4.57 8.02 -10.85
CA GLY A 134 -3.10 7.98 -10.82
C GLY A 134 -2.52 7.46 -9.51
N GLN A 135 -3.34 6.83 -8.65
CA GLN A 135 -2.89 6.26 -7.38
C GLN A 135 -2.47 4.81 -7.50
N PHE A 136 -1.35 4.46 -6.88
CA PHE A 136 -0.90 3.08 -6.74
C PHE A 136 -1.84 2.28 -5.83
N ARG A 137 -2.17 1.06 -6.28
CA ARG A 137 -3.13 0.15 -5.66
C ARG A 137 -2.46 -1.16 -5.24
N ALA A 138 -1.98 -1.19 -4.00
CA ALA A 138 -1.41 -2.39 -3.40
C ALA A 138 -2.40 -3.57 -3.43
N ASP A 139 -3.70 -3.31 -3.26
CA ASP A 139 -4.75 -4.34 -3.34
C ASP A 139 -4.80 -5.04 -4.70
N TRP A 140 -4.46 -4.36 -5.80
CA TRP A 140 -4.41 -4.99 -7.12
C TRP A 140 -3.19 -5.90 -7.26
N VAL A 141 -2.06 -5.53 -6.66
CA VAL A 141 -0.88 -6.42 -6.54
C VAL A 141 -1.25 -7.67 -5.76
N PHE A 142 -1.88 -7.52 -4.59
CA PHE A 142 -2.30 -8.66 -3.77
C PHE A 142 -3.31 -9.56 -4.47
N LYS A 143 -4.23 -8.99 -5.24
CA LYS A 143 -5.18 -9.77 -6.07
C LYS A 143 -4.45 -10.66 -7.08
N HIS A 144 -3.46 -10.12 -7.79
CA HIS A 144 -2.69 -10.90 -8.76
C HIS A 144 -1.96 -12.08 -8.10
N TYR A 145 -1.43 -11.86 -6.90
CA TYR A 145 -0.71 -12.86 -6.11
C TYR A 145 -1.60 -13.61 -5.10
N ALA A 146 -2.93 -13.56 -5.22
CA ALA A 146 -3.84 -14.15 -4.24
C ALA A 146 -3.43 -15.60 -3.92
N TYR A 147 -3.26 -15.91 -2.63
CA TYR A 147 -2.80 -17.21 -2.11
C TYR A 147 -1.35 -17.61 -2.48
N LYS A 148 -0.57 -16.71 -3.09
CA LYS A 148 0.83 -16.92 -3.54
C LYS A 148 1.81 -15.92 -2.90
N ASN A 149 1.64 -15.64 -1.61
CA ASN A 149 2.44 -14.64 -0.87
C ASN A 149 3.96 -14.87 -0.95
N THR A 150 4.43 -16.13 -0.96
CA THR A 150 5.86 -16.45 -1.06
C THR A 150 6.47 -15.98 -2.39
N ALA A 151 5.70 -16.05 -3.48
CA ALA A 151 6.15 -15.60 -4.80
C ALA A 151 6.27 -14.06 -4.83
N LEU A 152 5.31 -13.36 -4.22
CA LEU A 152 5.38 -11.90 -4.06
C LEU A 152 6.56 -11.50 -3.17
N LEU A 153 6.72 -12.13 -2.00
CA LEU A 153 7.83 -11.81 -1.08
C LEU A 153 9.20 -11.93 -1.75
N THR A 154 9.43 -13.00 -2.52
CA THR A 154 10.69 -13.19 -3.26
C THR A 154 10.98 -12.01 -4.19
N ARG A 155 9.94 -11.45 -4.83
CA ARG A 155 10.07 -10.25 -5.69
C ARG A 155 10.32 -8.99 -4.89
N LEU A 156 9.63 -8.82 -3.77
CA LEU A 156 9.81 -7.65 -2.91
C LEU A 156 11.25 -7.58 -2.38
N LEU A 157 11.82 -8.72 -1.96
CA LEU A 157 13.17 -8.77 -1.39
C LEU A 157 14.24 -8.26 -2.37
N GLU A 158 14.13 -8.59 -3.67
CA GLU A 158 15.07 -8.09 -4.71
C GLU A 158 15.08 -6.56 -4.78
N HIS A 159 13.90 -5.93 -4.72
CA HIS A 159 13.78 -4.47 -4.82
C HIS A 159 14.08 -3.75 -3.50
N LEU A 160 13.67 -4.33 -2.37
CA LEU A 160 13.92 -3.79 -1.03
C LEU A 160 15.41 -3.77 -0.69
N ASP A 161 16.15 -4.82 -1.09
CA ASP A 161 17.62 -4.88 -0.99
C ASP A 161 18.27 -3.79 -1.84
N SER A 162 17.83 -3.65 -3.10
CA SER A 162 18.29 -2.58 -3.99
C SER A 162 18.03 -1.17 -3.44
N LEU A 163 16.97 -0.99 -2.67
CA LEU A 163 16.61 0.26 -1.99
C LEU A 163 17.34 0.47 -0.66
N GLY A 164 18.20 -0.46 -0.23
CA GLY A 164 18.90 -0.38 1.05
C GLY A 164 17.97 -0.38 2.26
N THR A 165 16.72 -0.87 2.10
CA THR A 165 15.76 -0.85 3.20
C THR A 165 16.12 -1.90 4.25
N PRO A 166 15.92 -1.61 5.55
CA PRO A 166 16.03 -2.63 6.58
C PRO A 166 15.09 -3.81 6.29
N ALA A 167 15.37 -4.99 6.86
CA ALA A 167 14.55 -6.18 6.63
C ALA A 167 13.06 -5.91 6.91
N VAL A 168 12.25 -5.92 5.84
CA VAL A 168 10.79 -5.68 5.89
C VAL A 168 10.05 -7.02 5.84
N PRO A 169 9.67 -7.62 6.99
CA PRO A 169 8.92 -8.89 7.00
C PRO A 169 7.45 -8.73 6.56
N ASP A 170 6.91 -7.50 6.61
CA ASP A 170 5.54 -7.20 6.23
C ASP A 170 5.43 -7.00 4.71
N ILE A 171 4.87 -7.99 4.01
CA ILE A 171 4.69 -7.98 2.55
C ILE A 171 3.95 -6.72 2.09
N LEU A 172 2.92 -6.27 2.84
CA LEU A 172 2.19 -5.05 2.49
C LEU A 172 3.06 -3.80 2.67
N ALA A 173 3.88 -3.73 3.70
CA ALA A 173 4.83 -2.64 3.85
C ALA A 173 5.81 -2.63 2.66
N GLY A 174 6.36 -3.79 2.29
CA GLY A 174 7.25 -3.92 1.13
C GLY A 174 6.60 -3.50 -0.19
N THR A 175 5.36 -3.95 -0.45
CA THR A 175 4.58 -3.56 -1.63
C THR A 175 4.32 -2.04 -1.66
N ASN A 176 3.96 -1.43 -0.53
CA ASN A 176 3.74 0.01 -0.47
C ASN A 176 5.04 0.81 -0.63
N ILE A 177 6.16 0.37 -0.04
CA ILE A 177 7.46 1.04 -0.19
C ILE A 177 7.83 1.14 -1.68
N ILE A 178 7.83 -0.01 -2.38
CA ILE A 178 8.17 -0.06 -3.80
C ILE A 178 7.16 0.74 -4.63
N GLY A 179 5.87 0.55 -4.37
CA GLY A 179 4.80 1.25 -5.08
C GLY A 179 4.86 2.76 -4.92
N SER A 180 5.07 3.26 -3.70
CA SER A 180 5.18 4.69 -3.41
C SER A 180 6.42 5.32 -4.05
N VAL A 181 7.57 4.63 -4.04
CA VAL A 181 8.78 5.14 -4.69
C VAL A 181 8.62 5.19 -6.21
N LEU A 182 8.02 4.16 -6.83
CA LEU A 182 7.89 4.08 -8.28
C LEU A 182 6.72 4.90 -8.86
N ASN A 183 5.61 5.04 -8.15
CA ASN A 183 4.40 5.75 -8.62
C ASN A 183 4.48 7.29 -8.49
N CYS A 184 5.68 7.87 -8.57
CA CYS A 184 5.85 9.32 -8.45
C CYS A 184 6.61 9.90 -9.64
N GLY A 185 6.45 11.21 -9.87
CA GLY A 185 7.10 11.90 -11.00
C GLY A 185 8.62 12.02 -10.88
N ASN A 186 9.18 11.76 -9.68
CA ASN A 186 10.61 11.72 -9.43
C ASN A 186 10.98 10.57 -8.45
N PRO A 187 11.04 9.31 -8.93
CA PRO A 187 11.38 8.14 -8.11
C PRO A 187 12.73 8.26 -7.41
N VAL A 188 13.72 8.91 -8.03
CA VAL A 188 15.04 9.14 -7.43
C VAL A 188 14.94 10.10 -6.23
N GLY A 189 14.13 11.15 -6.37
CA GLY A 189 13.83 12.07 -5.26
C GLY A 189 13.06 11.39 -4.13
N ALA A 190 12.10 10.53 -4.46
CA ALA A 190 11.37 9.72 -3.47
C ALA A 190 12.30 8.76 -2.73
N TYR A 191 13.18 8.05 -3.44
CA TYR A 191 14.23 7.22 -2.83
C TYR A 191 15.11 8.04 -1.88
N SER A 192 15.61 9.20 -2.32
CA SER A 192 16.47 10.05 -1.49
C SER A 192 15.77 10.51 -0.20
N ALA A 193 14.48 10.84 -0.28
CA ALA A 193 13.68 11.19 0.88
C ALA A 193 13.46 9.98 1.81
N MET A 194 13.19 8.80 1.24
CA MET A 194 13.07 7.54 1.99
C MET A 194 14.35 7.20 2.75
N ASP A 195 15.49 7.19 2.05
CA ASP A 195 16.81 6.90 2.63
C ASP A 195 17.18 7.92 3.72
N THR A 196 16.97 9.22 3.45
CA THR A 196 17.18 10.27 4.44
C THR A 196 16.32 10.04 5.68
N PHE A 197 15.06 9.62 5.51
CA PHE A 197 14.17 9.33 6.63
C PHE A 197 14.64 8.14 7.46
N VAL A 198 14.94 7.01 6.82
CA VAL A 198 15.41 5.79 7.49
C VAL A 198 16.72 6.08 8.23
N THR A 199 17.70 6.66 7.54
CA THR A 199 19.02 6.95 8.11
C THR A 199 18.95 7.97 9.25
N SER A 200 18.14 9.03 9.10
CA SER A 200 17.97 10.05 10.15
C SER A 200 17.25 9.47 11.36
N TYR A 201 16.25 8.61 11.16
CA TYR A 201 15.55 7.93 12.25
C TYR A 201 16.49 7.00 13.03
N LEU A 202 17.27 6.18 12.32
CA LEU A 202 18.21 5.24 12.93
C LEU A 202 19.35 5.93 13.70
N SER A 203 19.71 7.15 13.29
CA SER A 203 20.78 7.94 13.91
C SER A 203 20.30 8.86 15.03
N ALA A 204 18.99 9.12 15.13
CA ALA A 204 18.43 10.05 16.10
C ALA A 204 18.41 9.48 17.53
N PRO A 205 18.43 10.35 18.57
CA PRO A 205 18.12 9.94 19.94
C PRO A 205 16.75 9.24 20.03
N THR A 206 16.67 8.20 20.87
CA THR A 206 15.48 7.34 20.95
C THR A 206 14.20 8.10 21.35
N ASP A 207 14.32 9.12 22.19
CA ASP A 207 13.21 9.98 22.61
C ASP A 207 12.70 10.87 21.47
N VAL A 208 13.59 11.39 20.62
CA VAL A 208 13.24 12.18 19.42
C VAL A 208 12.59 11.28 18.37
N ALA A 209 13.17 10.10 18.14
CA ALA A 209 12.61 9.08 17.24
C ALA A 209 11.19 8.66 17.67
N ALA A 210 10.98 8.42 18.97
CA ALA A 210 9.66 8.10 19.51
C ALA A 210 8.65 9.25 19.35
N GLN A 211 9.07 10.50 19.60
CA GLN A 211 8.23 11.68 19.40
C GLN A 211 7.85 11.89 17.93
N ALA A 212 8.79 11.69 17.00
CA ALA A 212 8.53 11.74 15.56
C ALA A 212 7.47 10.73 15.13
N LEU A 213 7.57 9.47 15.57
CA LEU A 213 6.56 8.45 15.26
C LEU A 213 5.20 8.76 15.89
N ALA A 214 5.18 9.22 17.15
CA ALA A 214 3.95 9.59 17.84
C ALA A 214 3.24 10.75 17.13
N HIS A 215 3.99 11.77 16.70
CA HIS A 215 3.49 12.92 15.95
C HIS A 215 2.88 12.54 14.59
N LEU A 216 3.60 11.73 13.81
CA LEU A 216 3.11 11.25 12.53
C LEU A 216 1.88 10.36 12.70
N HIS A 217 1.87 9.50 13.72
CA HIS A 217 0.71 8.67 14.05
C HIS A 217 -0.53 9.50 14.42
N ALA A 218 -0.38 10.50 15.30
CA ALA A 218 -1.45 11.42 15.67
C ALA A 218 -1.99 12.20 14.46
N SER A 219 -1.12 12.47 13.48
CA SER A 219 -1.45 13.21 12.27
C SER A 219 -2.07 12.36 11.16
N GLU A 220 -2.07 11.02 11.25
CA GLU A 220 -2.51 10.12 10.15
C GLU A 220 -3.91 10.45 9.62
N SER A 221 -4.87 10.74 10.51
CA SER A 221 -6.24 11.07 10.10
C SER A 221 -6.35 12.41 9.37
N ALA A 222 -5.50 13.38 9.71
CA ALA A 222 -5.43 14.67 9.04
C ALA A 222 -4.73 14.52 7.68
N LEU A 223 -3.59 13.84 7.65
CA LEU A 223 -2.83 13.54 6.44
C LEU A 223 -3.69 12.79 5.42
N ARG A 224 -4.40 11.74 5.83
CA ARG A 224 -5.35 11.02 4.95
C ARG A 224 -6.43 11.93 4.34
N ARG A 225 -6.97 12.88 5.13
CA ARG A 225 -7.94 13.85 4.59
C ARG A 225 -7.30 14.79 3.58
N THR A 226 -6.09 15.26 3.86
CA THR A 226 -5.30 16.05 2.93
C THR A 226 -5.01 15.29 1.63
N GLU A 227 -4.72 13.99 1.71
CA GLU A 227 -4.43 13.12 0.55
C GLU A 227 -5.65 13.07 -0.37
N GLN A 228 -6.82 12.71 0.18
CA GLN A 228 -8.10 12.72 -0.53
C GLN A 228 -8.43 14.09 -1.15
N MET A 229 -8.07 15.16 -0.46
CA MET A 229 -8.27 16.54 -0.89
C MET A 229 -7.33 16.94 -2.03
N VAL A 230 -6.09 16.44 -2.04
CA VAL A 230 -5.12 16.57 -3.14
C VAL A 230 -5.58 15.76 -4.35
N ASP A 231 -6.09 14.54 -4.15
CA ASP A 231 -6.59 13.69 -5.24
C ASP A 231 -7.80 14.30 -5.95
N ARG A 232 -8.73 14.89 -5.19
CA ARG A 232 -9.86 15.63 -5.76
C ARG A 232 -9.41 16.85 -6.56
N ALA A 233 -8.42 17.59 -6.07
CA ALA A 233 -7.86 18.72 -6.79
C ALA A 233 -7.16 18.27 -8.08
N PHE A 234 -6.43 17.15 -8.04
CA PHE A 234 -5.82 16.54 -9.22
C PHE A 234 -6.86 16.08 -10.24
N ALA A 235 -7.93 15.40 -9.81
CA ALA A 235 -9.02 15.00 -10.67
C ALA A 235 -9.74 16.21 -11.31
N ALA A 236 -9.96 17.28 -10.54
CA ALA A 236 -10.51 18.53 -11.05
C ALA A 236 -9.59 19.21 -12.07
N MET A 237 -8.27 19.18 -11.84
CA MET A 237 -7.28 19.68 -12.80
C MET A 237 -7.30 18.89 -14.12
N LEU A 238 -7.50 17.57 -14.08
CA LEU A 238 -7.62 16.74 -15.28
C LEU A 238 -8.97 16.94 -16.00
N ALA A 239 -10.06 17.09 -15.25
CA ALA A 239 -11.41 17.26 -15.79
C ALA A 239 -11.72 18.69 -16.26
N GLY A 240 -10.95 19.69 -15.81
CA GLY A 240 -11.20 21.10 -16.06
C GLY A 240 -11.16 21.45 -17.56
N GLY A 241 -12.30 21.89 -18.09
CA GLY A 241 -12.44 22.28 -19.49
C GLY A 241 -11.71 23.60 -19.82
N TYR A 242 -11.73 24.56 -18.91
CA TYR A 242 -11.08 25.87 -19.06
C TYR A 242 -9.70 25.89 -18.40
N ALA A 243 -8.77 26.69 -18.95
CA ALA A 243 -7.40 26.80 -18.43
C ALA A 243 -7.37 27.37 -17.00
N GLU A 244 -8.26 28.31 -16.69
CA GLU A 244 -8.40 28.91 -15.36
C GLU A 244 -8.83 27.88 -14.30
N ASP A 245 -9.83 27.03 -14.59
CA ASP A 245 -10.24 25.97 -13.66
C ASP A 245 -9.09 25.02 -13.34
N ARG A 246 -8.29 24.66 -14.35
CA ARG A 246 -7.10 23.81 -14.17
C ARG A 246 -6.03 24.50 -13.34
N ALA A 247 -5.83 25.81 -13.53
CA ALA A 247 -4.89 26.59 -12.75
C ALA A 247 -5.32 26.71 -11.28
N LEU A 248 -6.58 27.02 -11.01
CA LEU A 248 -7.13 27.07 -9.65
C LEU A 248 -7.04 25.71 -8.95
N ALA A 249 -7.35 24.62 -9.67
CA ALA A 249 -7.19 23.26 -9.14
C ALA A 249 -5.71 22.93 -8.83
N LEU A 250 -4.76 23.39 -9.66
CA LEU A 250 -3.33 23.24 -9.41
C LEU A 250 -2.88 24.05 -8.19
N ALA A 251 -3.35 25.29 -8.01
CA ALA A 251 -3.06 26.11 -6.85
C ALA A 251 -3.60 25.49 -5.54
N ASP A 252 -4.83 24.96 -5.57
CA ASP A 252 -5.43 24.24 -4.43
C ASP A 252 -4.65 22.96 -4.10
N MET A 253 -4.23 22.21 -5.13
CA MET A 253 -3.37 21.04 -4.97
C MET A 253 -2.03 21.41 -4.32
N TYR A 254 -1.39 22.48 -4.80
CA TYR A 254 -0.13 23.02 -4.25
C TYR A 254 -0.26 23.39 -2.77
N LYS A 255 -1.28 24.17 -2.42
CA LYS A 255 -1.54 24.57 -1.03
C LYS A 255 -1.70 23.38 -0.10
N ARG A 256 -2.50 22.39 -0.50
CA ARG A 256 -2.82 21.23 0.32
C ARG A 256 -1.63 20.33 0.56
N ILE A 257 -0.81 20.10 -0.48
CA ILE A 257 0.36 19.24 -0.32
C ILE A 257 1.47 19.91 0.49
N THR A 258 1.70 21.21 0.27
CA THR A 258 2.78 21.96 0.93
C THR A 258 2.49 22.22 2.41
N GLU A 259 1.31 22.74 2.75
CA GLU A 259 0.93 23.03 4.15
C GLU A 259 0.52 21.78 4.94
N GLY A 260 0.13 20.71 4.23
CA GLY A 260 -0.22 19.41 4.77
C GLY A 260 0.98 18.47 4.86
N HIS A 261 1.08 17.48 3.97
CA HIS A 261 2.05 16.39 4.07
C HIS A 261 3.50 16.88 4.08
N PHE A 262 3.87 17.76 3.14
CA PHE A 262 5.24 18.21 2.99
C PHE A 262 5.76 18.85 4.27
N ARG A 263 5.02 19.82 4.84
CA ARG A 263 5.39 20.49 6.09
C ARG A 263 5.59 19.50 7.23
N GLN A 264 4.69 18.53 7.39
CA GLN A 264 4.77 17.55 8.47
C GLN A 264 6.00 16.66 8.35
N TYR A 265 6.27 16.12 7.16
CA TYR A 265 7.42 15.24 6.94
C TYR A 265 8.75 15.99 6.96
N ALA A 266 8.83 17.16 6.34
CA ALA A 266 10.04 17.98 6.34
C ALA A 266 10.39 18.44 7.77
N TRP A 267 9.38 18.76 8.58
CA TRP A 267 9.56 19.06 10.01
C TRP A 267 10.13 17.87 10.79
N VAL A 268 9.55 16.69 10.62
CA VAL A 268 10.00 15.48 11.30
C VAL A 268 11.43 15.13 10.90
N LEU A 269 11.75 15.19 9.61
CA LEU A 269 13.12 14.96 9.13
C LEU A 269 14.13 15.96 9.73
N TYR A 270 13.76 17.23 9.81
CA TYR A 270 14.58 18.24 10.44
C TYR A 270 14.86 17.92 11.92
N CYS A 271 13.84 17.51 12.69
CA CYS A 271 14.01 17.09 14.09
C CYS A 271 14.92 15.87 14.23
N LEU A 272 14.66 14.82 13.44
CA LEU A 272 15.42 13.58 13.47
C LEU A 272 16.90 13.84 13.16
N ARG A 273 17.18 14.64 12.13
CA ARG A 273 18.55 14.97 11.70
C ARG A 273 19.31 15.79 12.74
N ASN A 274 18.62 16.73 13.40
CA ASN A 274 19.25 17.62 14.38
C ASN A 274 19.24 17.07 15.81
N GLY A 275 18.54 15.97 16.07
CA GLY A 275 18.52 15.30 17.37
C GLY A 275 17.77 16.06 18.46
N PHE A 276 16.78 16.88 18.11
CA PHE A 276 15.91 17.56 19.08
C PHE A 276 14.46 17.62 18.60
N TRP A 277 13.53 17.87 19.52
CA TRP A 277 12.11 17.99 19.23
C TRP A 277 11.55 19.34 19.72
N GLU A 278 10.72 19.97 18.91
CA GLU A 278 9.96 21.19 19.26
C GLU A 278 8.60 21.19 18.53
N PRO A 279 7.69 22.15 18.81
CA PRO A 279 6.41 22.24 18.11
C PRO A 279 6.58 22.53 16.62
N THR A 280 5.75 21.91 15.78
CA THR A 280 5.81 22.09 14.32
C THR A 280 5.60 23.55 13.93
N PRO A 281 6.59 24.20 13.26
CA PRO A 281 6.48 25.59 12.86
C PRO A 281 5.57 25.79 11.64
N MET A 282 5.29 27.05 11.33
CA MET A 282 4.68 27.46 10.06
C MET A 282 5.62 27.17 8.89
N LEU A 283 5.06 26.97 7.69
CA LEU A 283 5.84 26.57 6.50
C LEU A 283 6.97 27.54 6.15
N THR A 284 6.76 28.86 6.29
CA THR A 284 7.79 29.88 6.03
C THR A 284 8.99 29.72 6.96
N THR A 285 8.74 29.65 8.26
CA THR A 285 9.79 29.44 9.27
C THR A 285 10.49 28.10 9.09
N LEU A 286 9.75 27.06 8.67
CA LEU A 286 10.34 25.78 8.33
C LEU A 286 11.29 25.91 7.13
N ARG A 287 10.86 26.54 6.04
CA ARG A 287 11.68 26.76 4.83
C ARG A 287 13.00 27.44 5.18
N GLU A 288 12.96 28.53 5.94
CA GLU A 288 14.16 29.27 6.35
C GLU A 288 15.13 28.38 7.13
N ARG A 289 14.61 27.60 8.08
CA ARG A 289 15.41 26.63 8.85
C ARG A 289 16.02 25.54 7.98
N LEU A 290 15.24 24.97 7.06
CA LEU A 290 15.71 23.94 6.14
C LEU A 290 16.81 24.48 5.20
N ILE A 291 16.64 25.69 4.68
CA ILE A 291 17.64 26.35 3.82
C ILE A 291 18.93 26.60 4.60
N ALA A 292 18.84 27.11 5.83
CA ALA A 292 19.99 27.37 6.68
C ALA A 292 20.76 26.09 7.06
N ASP A 293 20.02 24.99 7.24
CA ASP A 293 20.57 23.67 7.58
C ASP A 293 21.26 22.98 6.39
N GLY A 294 20.91 23.35 5.16
CA GLY A 294 21.58 22.87 3.95
C GLY A 294 21.30 21.40 3.59
N GLY A 295 21.98 20.93 2.54
CA GLY A 295 21.88 19.55 2.04
C GLY A 295 20.57 19.27 1.28
N PHE A 296 20.12 18.00 1.33
CA PHE A 296 18.95 17.54 0.59
C PHE A 296 17.66 18.31 0.95
N LEU A 297 17.41 18.55 2.25
CA LEU A 297 16.19 19.24 2.70
C LEU A 297 16.15 20.70 2.26
N ALA A 298 17.31 21.39 2.23
CA ALA A 298 17.39 22.76 1.69
C ALA A 298 17.02 22.79 0.21
N MET A 299 17.60 21.90 -0.59
CA MET A 299 17.33 21.80 -2.03
C MET A 299 15.85 21.52 -2.31
N ILE A 300 15.25 20.61 -1.55
CA ILE A 300 13.82 20.28 -1.70
C ILE A 300 12.93 21.45 -1.25
N ALA A 301 13.23 22.08 -0.12
CA ALA A 301 12.46 23.23 0.38
C ALA A 301 12.49 24.41 -0.60
N ASP A 302 13.63 24.65 -1.25
CA ASP A 302 13.77 25.70 -2.25
C ASP A 302 12.92 25.45 -3.50
N ARG A 303 12.82 24.19 -3.95
CA ARG A 303 12.01 23.81 -5.12
C ARG A 303 10.51 23.71 -4.84
N VAL A 304 10.15 23.32 -3.61
CA VAL A 304 8.76 23.00 -3.26
C VAL A 304 8.04 24.22 -2.67
N VAL A 305 8.71 25.03 -1.86
CA VAL A 305 8.07 26.16 -1.17
C VAL A 305 8.31 27.44 -1.96
N LEU A 306 7.35 27.77 -2.83
CA LEU A 306 7.26 29.01 -3.59
C LEU A 306 6.66 30.12 -2.70
N PRO A 307 7.46 31.07 -2.18
CA PRO A 307 6.99 32.07 -1.22
C PRO A 307 5.89 32.97 -1.78
N GLU A 308 5.98 33.34 -3.06
CA GLU A 308 5.06 34.25 -3.75
C GLU A 308 3.66 33.61 -3.82
N MET A 309 3.59 32.37 -4.30
CA MET A 309 2.34 31.60 -4.35
C MET A 309 1.70 31.44 -2.97
N ARG A 310 2.51 31.03 -1.99
CA ARG A 310 2.01 30.75 -0.64
C ARG A 310 1.48 32.00 0.05
N ASN A 311 2.19 33.13 -0.08
CA ASN A 311 1.79 34.38 0.56
C ASN A 311 0.52 34.94 -0.10
N SER A 312 0.41 34.91 -1.43
CA SER A 312 -0.81 35.34 -2.10
C SER A 312 -2.02 34.45 -1.79
N GLU A 313 -1.83 33.14 -1.66
CA GLU A 313 -2.88 32.24 -1.17
C GLU A 313 -3.32 32.51 0.27
N ALA A 314 -2.38 32.91 1.14
CA ALA A 314 -2.68 33.23 2.53
C ALA A 314 -3.41 34.58 2.69
N HIS A 315 -3.22 35.49 1.73
CA HIS A 315 -3.84 36.82 1.72
C HIS A 315 -5.02 36.94 0.74
N GLU A 316 -5.44 35.86 0.09
CA GLU A 316 -6.52 35.81 -0.90
C GLU A 316 -6.29 36.78 -2.08
N THR A 317 -5.03 36.98 -2.47
CA THR A 317 -4.63 37.92 -3.55
C THR A 317 -4.14 37.22 -4.82
N LEU A 318 -4.26 35.89 -4.89
CA LEU A 318 -3.83 35.11 -6.05
C LEU A 318 -4.78 35.33 -7.24
N GLY A 319 -4.26 35.87 -8.34
CA GLY A 319 -4.95 35.96 -9.62
C GLY A 319 -4.42 34.96 -10.64
N TRP A 320 -5.16 34.75 -11.72
CA TRP A 320 -4.74 33.94 -12.87
C TRP A 320 -4.74 34.77 -14.15
N ASP A 321 -3.62 34.79 -14.87
CA ASP A 321 -3.48 35.37 -16.20
C ASP A 321 -3.59 34.27 -17.25
N GLY A 322 -4.76 34.16 -17.87
CA GLY A 322 -5.04 33.15 -18.89
C GLY A 322 -4.33 33.37 -20.22
N ILE A 323 -3.72 34.53 -20.45
CA ILE A 323 -2.97 34.79 -21.70
C ILE A 323 -1.56 34.23 -21.58
N ASP A 324 -0.84 34.61 -20.53
CA ASP A 324 0.54 34.18 -20.31
C ASP A 324 0.63 32.82 -19.58
N GLN A 325 -0.50 32.30 -19.08
CA GLN A 325 -0.59 31.06 -18.29
C GLN A 325 0.22 31.14 -16.99
N GLU A 326 0.06 32.26 -16.30
CA GLU A 326 0.80 32.59 -15.08
C GLU A 326 -0.14 32.91 -13.92
N PHE A 327 0.28 32.54 -12.71
CA PHE A 327 -0.31 33.04 -11.49
C PHE A 327 0.23 34.44 -11.19
N VAL A 328 -0.68 35.38 -10.97
CA VAL A 328 -0.35 36.78 -10.68
C VAL A 328 -0.49 36.99 -9.17
N THR A 329 0.59 37.44 -8.54
CA THR A 329 0.63 37.83 -7.14
C THR A 329 0.79 39.34 -7.04
N GLU A 330 0.73 39.90 -5.82
CA GLU A 330 0.98 41.33 -5.62
C GLU A 330 2.40 41.77 -6.01
N THR A 331 3.36 40.85 -5.93
CA THR A 331 4.80 41.14 -6.02
C THR A 331 5.51 40.46 -7.19
N ASP A 332 4.91 39.42 -7.77
CA ASP A 332 5.56 38.59 -8.80
C ASP A 332 4.57 37.80 -9.67
N ARG A 333 5.09 37.15 -10.71
CA ARG A 333 4.37 36.23 -11.61
C ARG A 333 5.01 34.86 -11.58
N VAL A 334 4.19 33.82 -11.38
CA VAL A 334 4.66 32.44 -11.29
C VAL A 334 4.02 31.60 -12.39
N GLY A 335 4.84 31.11 -13.32
CA GLY A 335 4.36 30.26 -14.41
C GLY A 335 3.72 28.96 -13.92
N GLN A 336 2.65 28.51 -14.59
CA GLN A 336 1.93 27.28 -14.24
C GLN A 336 2.84 26.05 -14.18
N SER A 337 3.80 25.94 -15.10
CA SER A 337 4.77 24.85 -15.16
C SER A 337 5.66 24.80 -13.92
N HIS A 338 6.02 25.95 -13.34
CA HIS A 338 6.82 26.02 -12.14
C HIS A 338 6.06 25.47 -10.93
N VAL A 339 4.77 25.83 -10.79
CA VAL A 339 3.89 25.29 -9.73
C VAL A 339 3.69 23.79 -9.91
N ALA A 340 3.49 23.31 -11.13
CA ALA A 340 3.35 21.88 -11.42
C ALA A 340 4.61 21.08 -11.04
N VAL A 341 5.80 21.62 -11.31
CA VAL A 341 7.07 21.02 -10.90
C VAL A 341 7.19 20.99 -9.38
N ALA A 342 6.86 22.07 -8.68
CA ALA A 342 6.89 22.13 -7.22
C ALA A 342 5.95 21.09 -6.59
N VAL A 343 4.73 20.93 -7.13
CA VAL A 343 3.80 19.89 -6.67
C VAL A 343 4.34 18.48 -6.93
N SER A 344 4.90 18.23 -8.11
CA SER A 344 5.47 16.93 -8.47
C SER A 344 6.64 16.54 -7.55
N GLU A 345 7.52 17.49 -7.23
CA GLU A 345 8.62 17.29 -6.27
C GLU A 345 8.08 17.08 -4.84
N ALA A 346 7.07 17.84 -4.43
CA ALA A 346 6.42 17.66 -3.12
C ALA A 346 5.78 16.27 -2.99
N LYS A 347 5.05 15.80 -4.02
CA LYS A 347 4.44 14.46 -4.06
C LYS A 347 5.52 13.38 -3.96
N SER A 348 6.61 13.53 -4.70
CA SER A 348 7.71 12.56 -4.70
C SER A 348 8.42 12.52 -3.34
N PHE A 349 8.69 13.68 -2.74
CA PHE A 349 9.26 13.76 -1.38
C PHE A 349 8.34 13.12 -0.34
N VAL A 350 7.04 13.41 -0.36
CA VAL A 350 6.05 12.84 0.56
C VAL A 350 5.96 11.31 0.39
N ALA A 351 5.88 10.82 -0.85
CA ALA A 351 5.85 9.39 -1.13
C ALA A 351 7.11 8.67 -0.61
N GLY A 352 8.27 9.29 -0.77
CA GLY A 352 9.53 8.82 -0.19
C GLY A 352 9.51 8.78 1.34
N CYS A 353 9.04 9.84 1.99
CA CYS A 353 8.91 9.87 3.45
C CYS A 353 7.90 8.84 3.97
N GLU A 354 6.80 8.59 3.25
CA GLU A 354 5.84 7.53 3.58
C GLU A 354 6.46 6.14 3.46
N ALA A 355 7.25 5.90 2.40
CA ALA A 355 8.02 4.67 2.25
C ALA A 355 9.05 4.51 3.39
N GLY A 356 9.74 5.58 3.77
CA GLY A 356 10.71 5.57 4.85
C GLY A 356 10.05 5.30 6.21
N LEU A 357 8.90 5.92 6.46
CA LEU A 357 8.07 5.66 7.61
C LEU A 357 7.60 4.20 7.64
N ALA A 358 7.16 3.63 6.51
CA ALA A 358 6.77 2.23 6.42
C ALA A 358 7.93 1.28 6.72
N ALA A 359 9.14 1.59 6.25
CA ALA A 359 10.34 0.81 6.54
C ALA A 359 10.72 0.88 8.03
N VAL A 360 10.81 2.07 8.61
CA VAL A 360 11.12 2.27 10.03
C VAL A 360 10.12 1.58 10.95
N ARG A 361 8.85 1.64 10.60
CA ARG A 361 7.75 0.97 11.31
C ARG A 361 7.99 -0.53 11.46
N THR A 362 8.54 -1.16 10.42
CA THR A 362 8.82 -2.61 10.45
C THR A 362 9.95 -2.98 11.41
N LEU A 363 10.90 -2.07 11.67
CA LEU A 363 11.98 -2.28 12.64
C LEU A 363 11.48 -2.30 14.10
N THR A 364 10.36 -1.63 14.37
CA THR A 364 9.78 -1.57 15.72
C THR A 364 8.88 -2.76 16.05
N LEU A 365 8.76 -3.72 15.13
CA LEU A 365 7.93 -4.90 15.33
C LEU A 365 8.62 -5.94 16.24
N PRO A 366 7.92 -6.46 17.26
CA PRO A 366 8.45 -7.55 18.09
C PRO A 366 8.78 -8.79 17.22
N SER A 367 9.97 -9.36 17.40
CA SER A 367 10.50 -10.47 16.61
C SER A 367 9.72 -11.79 16.75
N ASP A 368 8.97 -11.96 17.84
CA ASP A 368 8.34 -13.23 18.24
C ASP A 368 6.83 -13.36 17.91
N ARG A 369 6.27 -12.53 17.03
CA ARG A 369 4.82 -12.54 16.78
C ARG A 369 4.41 -13.33 15.53
N SER A 370 3.70 -14.44 15.78
CA SER A 370 2.43 -14.77 15.11
C SER A 370 1.38 -14.88 16.23
N PRO A 371 0.27 -14.11 16.21
CA PRO A 371 -0.68 -14.04 15.10
C PRO A 371 -1.13 -12.60 14.73
N PHE A 372 -2.11 -12.52 13.81
CA PHE A 372 -2.89 -11.35 13.35
C PHE A 372 -2.60 -9.99 14.03
N PRO A 373 -2.39 -8.90 13.27
CA PRO A 373 -2.11 -7.59 13.85
C PRO A 373 -3.17 -7.20 14.88
N THR A 374 -2.74 -6.81 16.08
CA THR A 374 -3.69 -6.27 17.05
C THR A 374 -4.27 -4.96 16.49
N PRO A 375 -5.58 -4.68 16.71
CA PRO A 375 -6.25 -3.47 16.20
C PRO A 375 -5.48 -2.17 16.46
N ASN A 376 -4.76 -2.13 17.58
CA ASN A 376 -4.00 -0.98 18.05
C ASN A 376 -2.48 -1.15 17.93
N GLU A 377 -1.98 -2.07 17.09
CA GLU A 377 -0.54 -2.28 16.93
C GLU A 377 0.12 -0.99 16.41
N PRO A 378 0.86 -0.25 17.25
CA PRO A 378 1.44 1.03 16.87
C PRO A 378 2.53 0.81 15.82
N GLY A 379 2.64 1.73 14.87
CA GLY A 379 3.79 1.73 13.98
C GLY A 379 3.80 0.61 12.94
N ARG A 380 2.67 0.25 12.33
CA ARG A 380 2.61 -0.50 11.06
C ARG A 380 2.04 0.36 9.94
N THR A 381 2.01 -0.13 8.70
CA THR A 381 1.23 0.50 7.61
C THR A 381 -0.14 0.96 8.15
N PRO A 382 -0.62 2.17 7.82
CA PRO A 382 -1.86 2.70 8.38
C PRO A 382 -3.00 1.69 8.33
N ALA A 383 -3.77 1.56 9.42
CA ALA A 383 -4.77 0.50 9.59
C ALA A 383 -5.78 0.45 8.43
N TRP A 384 -6.12 1.61 7.87
CA TRP A 384 -6.99 1.69 6.70
C TRP A 384 -6.34 1.08 5.44
N ARG A 385 -5.06 1.36 5.12
CA ARG A 385 -4.37 0.76 3.97
C ARG A 385 -4.28 -0.77 4.11
N ARG A 386 -4.04 -1.27 5.33
CA ARG A 386 -4.11 -2.71 5.65
C ARG A 386 -5.50 -3.30 5.39
N ALA A 387 -6.55 -2.65 5.89
CA ALA A 387 -7.92 -3.09 5.67
C ALA A 387 -8.27 -3.18 4.17
N LEU A 388 -7.83 -2.21 3.36
CA LEU A 388 -8.03 -2.24 1.91
C LEU A 388 -7.25 -3.37 1.24
N ALA A 389 -5.99 -3.62 1.64
CA ALA A 389 -5.17 -4.69 1.08
C ALA A 389 -5.77 -6.08 1.28
N PHE A 390 -6.52 -6.31 2.36
CA PHE A 390 -7.18 -7.60 2.59
C PHE A 390 -8.20 -7.94 1.50
N PHE A 391 -8.85 -6.95 0.89
CA PHE A 391 -9.71 -7.21 -0.27
C PHE A 391 -8.89 -7.82 -1.41
N GLY A 392 -7.73 -7.24 -1.70
CA GLY A 392 -6.77 -7.78 -2.67
C GLY A 392 -6.33 -9.21 -2.36
N THR A 393 -5.93 -9.49 -1.11
CA THR A 393 -5.51 -10.86 -0.72
C THR A 393 -6.62 -11.90 -0.87
N ASN A 394 -7.88 -11.45 -0.80
CA ASN A 394 -9.09 -12.26 -0.99
C ASN A 394 -9.57 -12.22 -2.45
N ASN A 395 -8.71 -11.85 -3.41
CA ASN A 395 -9.00 -11.77 -4.84
C ASN A 395 -10.10 -10.74 -5.23
N LEU A 396 -10.39 -9.77 -4.36
CA LEU A 396 -11.36 -8.71 -4.61
C LEU A 396 -10.64 -7.45 -5.08
N GLN A 397 -11.04 -6.94 -6.24
CA GLN A 397 -10.51 -5.67 -6.76
C GLN A 397 -11.37 -4.53 -6.27
N LEU A 398 -10.80 -3.72 -5.38
CA LEU A 398 -11.48 -2.54 -4.90
C LEU A 398 -11.38 -1.41 -5.94
N ILE A 399 -12.47 -0.71 -6.14
CA ILE A 399 -12.59 0.42 -7.07
C ILE A 399 -12.68 1.72 -6.27
N GLN A 400 -13.57 1.75 -5.28
CA GLN A 400 -13.79 2.93 -4.44
C GLN A 400 -13.93 2.54 -2.96
N GLN A 401 -13.54 3.44 -2.07
CA GLN A 401 -13.67 3.26 -0.62
C GLN A 401 -14.01 4.55 0.11
N GLN A 402 -14.85 4.42 1.13
CA GLN A 402 -15.18 5.46 2.09
C GLN A 402 -15.17 4.84 3.48
N LEU A 403 -14.09 5.09 4.24
CA LEU A 403 -13.88 4.52 5.59
C LEU A 403 -13.87 5.57 6.71
N ASN A 404 -14.33 6.80 6.43
CA ASN A 404 -14.28 7.92 7.37
C ASN A 404 -15.60 8.14 8.14
N ALA A 405 -16.55 7.22 8.05
CA ALA A 405 -17.86 7.31 8.67
C ALA A 405 -18.13 6.11 9.59
N ARG A 406 -19.21 6.20 10.37
CA ARG A 406 -19.78 5.08 11.14
C ARG A 406 -20.08 3.88 10.23
N ASP A 407 -20.47 4.16 8.99
CA ASP A 407 -20.74 3.19 7.95
C ASP A 407 -19.67 3.27 6.88
N ALA A 408 -18.99 2.15 6.62
CA ALA A 408 -18.05 2.03 5.53
C ALA A 408 -18.72 1.60 4.24
N GLU A 409 -18.37 2.28 3.16
CA GLU A 409 -18.81 1.93 1.81
C GLU A 409 -17.60 1.54 0.97
N LEU A 410 -17.71 0.38 0.33
CA LEU A 410 -16.68 -0.23 -0.49
C LEU A 410 -17.33 -0.63 -1.82
N ARG A 411 -16.68 -0.30 -2.93
CA ARG A 411 -17.10 -0.75 -4.25
C ARG A 411 -16.03 -1.65 -4.83
N VAL A 412 -16.42 -2.84 -5.27
CA VAL A 412 -15.54 -3.81 -5.93
C VAL A 412 -15.91 -3.95 -7.40
N ALA A 413 -14.96 -4.34 -8.24
CA ALA A 413 -15.18 -4.49 -9.69
C ALA A 413 -16.32 -5.46 -9.98
N GLN A 414 -16.28 -6.65 -9.36
CA GLN A 414 -17.26 -7.72 -9.49
C GLN A 414 -17.51 -8.36 -8.13
N LEU A 415 -18.71 -8.93 -7.97
CA LEU A 415 -19.08 -9.72 -6.80
C LEU A 415 -19.97 -10.88 -7.25
N GLY A 416 -19.36 -12.04 -7.49
CA GLY A 416 -20.06 -13.29 -7.83
C GLY A 416 -20.24 -14.22 -6.63
N ILE A 417 -20.83 -15.40 -6.84
CA ILE A 417 -21.01 -16.42 -5.79
C ILE A 417 -19.66 -16.80 -5.15
N SER A 418 -18.64 -17.02 -5.97
CA SER A 418 -17.29 -17.39 -5.53
C SER A 418 -16.63 -16.32 -4.64
N ASP A 419 -17.13 -15.09 -4.71
CA ASP A 419 -16.56 -13.93 -4.02
C ASP A 419 -17.25 -13.67 -2.67
N ILE A 420 -18.32 -14.39 -2.33
CA ILE A 420 -19.08 -14.18 -1.08
C ILE A 420 -18.21 -14.49 0.16
N ASN A 421 -17.60 -15.67 0.24
CA ASN A 421 -16.72 -16.04 1.35
C ASN A 421 -15.48 -15.13 1.43
N PRO A 422 -14.74 -14.91 0.32
CA PRO A 422 -13.64 -13.94 0.31
C PRO A 422 -14.06 -12.53 0.76
N CYS A 423 -15.27 -12.09 0.40
CA CYS A 423 -15.84 -10.81 0.85
C CYS A 423 -16.06 -10.80 2.36
N PHE A 424 -16.71 -11.81 2.94
CA PHE A 424 -16.88 -11.88 4.40
C PHE A 424 -15.54 -11.98 5.15
N GLN A 425 -14.57 -12.72 4.61
CA GLN A 425 -13.22 -12.78 5.17
C GLN A 425 -12.53 -11.42 5.16
N ALA A 426 -12.57 -10.70 4.03
CA ALA A 426 -12.02 -9.36 3.93
C ALA A 426 -12.70 -8.38 4.91
N LEU A 427 -14.03 -8.45 5.04
CA LEU A 427 -14.79 -7.61 5.96
C LEU A 427 -14.49 -7.91 7.44
N LEU A 428 -14.39 -9.19 7.81
CA LEU A 428 -14.03 -9.60 9.16
C LEU A 428 -12.64 -9.08 9.53
N THR A 429 -11.69 -9.21 8.61
CA THR A 429 -10.30 -8.75 8.84
C THR A 429 -10.21 -7.22 8.86
N ALA A 430 -10.97 -6.53 8.00
CA ALA A 430 -11.09 -5.07 8.00
C ALA A 430 -11.71 -4.54 9.31
N HIS A 431 -12.74 -5.20 9.86
CA HIS A 431 -13.36 -4.80 11.12
C HIS A 431 -12.37 -4.86 12.30
N ARG A 432 -11.49 -5.86 12.34
CA ARG A 432 -10.43 -5.93 13.36
C ARG A 432 -9.52 -4.71 13.33
N LEU A 433 -9.23 -4.16 12.15
CA LEU A 433 -8.37 -2.98 12.01
C LEU A 433 -9.12 -1.66 12.17
N LEU A 434 -10.42 -1.65 11.93
CA LEU A 434 -11.26 -0.46 11.95
C LEU A 434 -12.44 -0.66 12.94
N PRO A 435 -12.16 -0.82 14.25
CA PRO A 435 -13.16 -1.22 15.23
C PRO A 435 -14.26 -0.17 15.47
N ARG A 436 -14.05 1.07 15.03
CA ARG A 436 -15.02 2.17 15.13
C ARG A 436 -16.13 2.11 14.08
N ILE A 437 -15.96 1.32 13.02
CA ILE A 437 -16.95 1.16 11.97
C ILE A 437 -18.01 0.17 12.46
N GLU A 438 -19.28 0.57 12.35
CA GLU A 438 -20.42 -0.22 12.82
C GLU A 438 -21.08 -1.04 11.71
N THR A 439 -21.02 -0.55 10.47
CA THR A 439 -21.56 -1.26 9.30
C THR A 439 -20.57 -1.19 8.16
N PHE A 440 -20.43 -2.29 7.43
CA PHE A 440 -19.70 -2.31 6.16
C PHE A 440 -20.66 -2.68 5.03
N THR A 441 -20.60 -1.95 3.93
CA THR A 441 -21.36 -2.21 2.72
C THR A 441 -20.38 -2.40 1.55
N VAL A 442 -20.46 -3.56 0.89
CA VAL A 442 -19.72 -3.85 -0.33
C VAL A 442 -20.70 -3.90 -1.49
N THR A 443 -20.46 -3.13 -2.54
CA THR A 443 -21.28 -3.09 -3.77
C THR A 443 -20.45 -3.48 -4.99
N ALA A 444 -21.05 -4.17 -5.95
CA ALA A 444 -20.42 -4.41 -7.25
C ALA A 444 -20.56 -3.19 -8.17
N GLU A 445 -19.51 -2.84 -8.90
CA GLU A 445 -19.54 -1.77 -9.88
C GLU A 445 -20.42 -2.11 -11.08
N GLU A 446 -20.27 -3.32 -11.64
CA GLU A 446 -21.06 -3.79 -12.80
C GLU A 446 -22.57 -3.81 -12.53
N ASN A 447 -22.97 -4.09 -11.29
CA ASN A 447 -24.36 -4.14 -10.88
C ASN A 447 -24.53 -3.61 -9.44
N PRO A 448 -24.89 -2.33 -9.26
CA PRO A 448 -25.08 -1.73 -7.94
C PRO A 448 -26.16 -2.39 -7.09
N ALA A 449 -27.09 -3.16 -7.67
CA ALA A 449 -28.07 -3.94 -6.92
C ALA A 449 -27.41 -5.14 -6.19
N THR A 450 -26.25 -5.60 -6.68
CA THR A 450 -25.43 -6.62 -6.02
C THR A 450 -24.65 -6.00 -4.88
N SER A 451 -25.09 -6.29 -3.66
CA SER A 451 -24.48 -5.76 -2.44
C SER A 451 -24.48 -6.76 -1.28
N ILE A 452 -23.48 -6.64 -0.42
CA ILE A 452 -23.36 -7.33 0.86
C ILE A 452 -23.14 -6.27 1.94
N THR A 453 -24.10 -6.12 2.84
CA THR A 453 -23.99 -5.21 3.99
C THR A 453 -23.98 -6.01 5.27
N VAL A 454 -23.00 -5.78 6.15
CA VAL A 454 -22.81 -6.54 7.39
C VAL A 454 -22.52 -5.59 8.55
N SER A 455 -23.10 -5.86 9.71
CA SER A 455 -22.81 -5.14 10.95
C SER A 455 -21.54 -5.66 11.63
N ALA A 456 -20.87 -4.78 12.37
CA ALA A 456 -19.75 -5.11 13.23
C ALA A 456 -20.09 -6.21 14.25
N ALA A 457 -21.33 -6.21 14.76
CA ALA A 457 -21.78 -7.24 15.71
C ALA A 457 -21.80 -8.64 15.07
N ALA A 458 -22.31 -8.76 13.84
CA ALA A 458 -22.33 -10.03 13.11
C ALA A 458 -20.92 -10.50 12.71
N LEU A 459 -20.02 -9.58 12.34
CA LEU A 459 -18.61 -9.89 12.08
C LEU A 459 -17.90 -10.41 13.33
N ARG A 460 -18.17 -9.82 14.51
CA ARG A 460 -17.65 -10.33 15.80
C ARG A 460 -18.17 -11.73 16.13
N ALA A 461 -19.46 -11.97 15.93
CA ALA A 461 -20.06 -13.31 16.15
C ALA A 461 -19.49 -14.37 15.19
N THR A 462 -19.00 -13.96 14.01
CA THR A 462 -18.37 -14.86 13.03
C THR A 462 -16.92 -15.23 13.39
N MET A 463 -16.28 -14.46 14.28
CA MET A 463 -14.85 -14.61 14.55
C MET A 463 -14.45 -15.98 15.10
N PRO A 464 -15.18 -16.60 16.06
CA PRO A 464 -14.78 -17.90 16.62
C PRO A 464 -14.76 -19.05 15.60
N SER A 465 -15.77 -19.13 14.71
CA SER A 465 -15.81 -20.16 13.66
C SER A 465 -14.70 -19.95 12.62
N TRP A 466 -14.43 -18.69 12.28
CA TRP A 466 -13.38 -18.34 11.33
C TRP A 466 -11.97 -18.62 11.84
N GLU A 467 -11.66 -18.26 13.10
CA GLU A 467 -10.34 -18.53 13.70
C GLU A 467 -10.04 -20.04 13.75
N TYR A 468 -11.04 -20.85 14.07
CA TYR A 468 -10.91 -22.31 14.06
C TYR A 468 -10.74 -22.86 12.62
N ALA A 469 -11.52 -22.35 11.66
CA ALA A 469 -11.45 -22.79 10.27
C ALA A 469 -10.10 -22.46 9.61
N VAL A 470 -9.61 -21.22 9.73
CA VAL A 470 -8.32 -20.77 9.14
C VAL A 470 -7.13 -21.53 9.72
N SER A 471 -7.17 -21.89 11.01
CA SER A 471 -6.08 -22.64 11.64
C SER A 471 -6.05 -24.12 11.29
N SER A 472 -7.15 -24.67 10.75
CA SER A 472 -7.33 -26.11 10.58
C SER A 472 -7.53 -26.56 9.13
N LEU A 473 -8.01 -25.69 8.24
CA LEU A 473 -8.36 -26.00 6.86
C LEU A 473 -7.65 -25.07 5.87
N ASP A 474 -7.27 -25.61 4.72
CA ASP A 474 -6.69 -24.84 3.61
C ASP A 474 -7.72 -23.99 2.84
N ARG A 475 -9.01 -24.33 2.97
CA ARG A 475 -10.15 -23.63 2.38
C ARG A 475 -11.29 -23.52 3.39
N LEU A 476 -11.91 -22.34 3.44
CA LEU A 476 -12.98 -22.05 4.39
C LEU A 476 -14.34 -22.57 3.91
N PRO A 477 -15.05 -23.41 4.70
CA PRO A 477 -16.44 -23.76 4.45
C PRO A 477 -17.34 -22.51 4.40
N PHE A 478 -18.41 -22.51 3.61
CA PHE A 478 -19.33 -21.37 3.52
C PHE A 478 -20.06 -21.11 4.85
N ALA A 479 -20.37 -22.17 5.58
CA ALA A 479 -20.96 -22.10 6.90
C ALA A 479 -20.08 -21.37 7.93
N THR A 480 -18.78 -21.20 7.67
CA THR A 480 -17.89 -20.42 8.55
C THR A 480 -18.46 -19.02 8.84
N PHE A 481 -19.14 -18.42 7.86
CA PHE A 481 -19.63 -17.04 7.90
C PHE A 481 -21.14 -16.91 8.21
N LEU A 482 -21.77 -17.93 8.82
CA LEU A 482 -23.23 -17.94 9.07
C LEU A 482 -23.77 -16.67 9.77
N PRO A 483 -23.17 -16.14 10.86
CA PRO A 483 -23.67 -14.92 11.49
C PRO A 483 -23.64 -13.71 10.56
N ALA A 484 -22.52 -13.51 9.84
CA ALA A 484 -22.38 -12.45 8.85
C ALA A 484 -23.37 -12.61 7.66
N ASN A 485 -23.53 -13.83 7.16
CA ASN A 485 -24.47 -14.13 6.08
C ASN A 485 -25.91 -13.86 6.51
N TYR A 486 -26.33 -14.34 7.69
CA TYR A 486 -27.65 -14.08 8.24
C TYR A 486 -27.95 -12.58 8.37
N ASP A 487 -27.02 -11.81 8.93
CA ASP A 487 -27.18 -10.36 9.08
C ASP A 487 -27.32 -9.67 7.72
N ALA A 488 -26.49 -10.04 6.74
CA ALA A 488 -26.60 -9.52 5.38
C ALA A 488 -27.95 -9.83 4.73
N ARG A 489 -28.43 -11.08 4.86
CA ARG A 489 -29.73 -11.51 4.33
C ARG A 489 -30.89 -10.77 4.96
N ARG A 490 -30.83 -10.50 6.26
CA ARG A 490 -31.89 -9.81 7.00
C ARG A 490 -32.20 -8.40 6.50
N ARG A 491 -31.32 -7.82 5.68
CA ARG A 491 -31.55 -6.53 5.03
C ARG A 491 -32.36 -6.64 3.74
N ALA A 492 -32.43 -7.83 3.14
CA ALA A 492 -33.15 -8.11 1.90
C ALA A 492 -34.35 -9.07 2.07
N GLU A 493 -34.35 -9.87 3.12
CA GLU A 493 -35.34 -10.94 3.37
C GLU A 493 -35.97 -10.82 4.76
N THR A 494 -37.12 -11.48 4.96
CA THR A 494 -37.72 -11.62 6.30
C THR A 494 -36.82 -12.45 7.23
N GLY A 495 -36.89 -12.21 8.54
CA GLY A 495 -36.10 -12.95 9.53
C GLY A 495 -36.25 -14.48 9.41
N SER A 496 -37.48 -14.98 9.24
CA SER A 496 -37.75 -16.42 9.08
C SER A 496 -37.12 -17.01 7.80
N ALA A 497 -37.10 -16.24 6.70
CA ALA A 497 -36.45 -16.65 5.47
C ALA A 497 -34.92 -16.71 5.63
N ALA A 498 -34.33 -15.70 6.29
CA ALA A 498 -32.90 -15.66 6.59
C ALA A 498 -32.47 -16.81 7.52
N VAL A 499 -33.25 -17.13 8.58
CA VAL A 499 -33.00 -18.29 9.45
C VAL A 499 -33.09 -19.60 8.67
N ARG A 500 -34.14 -19.78 7.86
CA ARG A 500 -34.29 -20.97 7.01
C ARG A 500 -33.08 -21.15 6.10
N ALA A 501 -32.59 -20.06 5.52
CA ALA A 501 -31.48 -20.11 4.61
C ALA A 501 -30.15 -20.41 5.32
N ALA A 502 -29.87 -19.77 6.45
CA ALA A 502 -28.70 -20.09 7.28
C ALA A 502 -28.70 -21.55 7.72
N ALA A 503 -29.87 -22.07 8.14
CA ALA A 503 -30.07 -23.48 8.46
C ALA A 503 -29.77 -24.41 7.28
N TRP A 504 -30.26 -24.07 6.08
CA TRP A 504 -29.98 -24.86 4.88
C TRP A 504 -28.50 -24.82 4.51
N ILE A 505 -27.85 -23.66 4.51
CA ILE A 505 -26.41 -23.49 4.22
C ILE A 505 -25.55 -24.33 5.16
N ALA A 506 -25.88 -24.37 6.46
CA ALA A 506 -25.17 -25.21 7.43
C ALA A 506 -25.23 -26.69 7.06
N LEU A 507 -26.42 -27.19 6.70
CA LEU A 507 -26.61 -28.58 6.27
C LEU A 507 -25.96 -28.88 4.92
N ASP A 508 -26.02 -27.92 4.01
CA ASP A 508 -25.43 -28.04 2.68
C ASP A 508 -23.91 -28.22 2.76
N ASP A 509 -23.22 -27.44 3.61
CA ASP A 509 -21.79 -27.60 3.86
C ASP A 509 -21.44 -28.98 4.46
N VAL A 510 -22.31 -29.54 5.30
CA VAL A 510 -22.15 -30.91 5.85
C VAL A 510 -22.27 -31.94 4.74
N PHE A 511 -23.29 -31.82 3.88
CA PHE A 511 -23.48 -32.74 2.77
C PHE A 511 -22.41 -32.59 1.70
N ASP A 512 -21.94 -31.39 1.41
CA ASP A 512 -20.81 -31.15 0.51
C ASP A 512 -19.54 -31.81 1.04
N ALA A 513 -19.30 -31.78 2.36
CA ALA A 513 -18.20 -32.50 2.98
C ALA A 513 -18.34 -34.02 2.83
N ILE A 514 -19.53 -34.58 3.01
CA ILE A 514 -19.74 -36.03 2.91
C ILE A 514 -19.69 -36.50 1.45
N ASN A 515 -20.31 -35.75 0.53
CA ASN A 515 -20.47 -36.11 -0.87
C ASN A 515 -19.18 -35.97 -1.67
N ALA A 516 -18.35 -34.96 -1.37
CA ALA A 516 -17.06 -34.80 -2.04
C ALA A 516 -15.97 -35.71 -1.44
N SER A 517 -16.26 -36.45 -0.37
CA SER A 517 -15.31 -37.42 0.20
C SER A 517 -15.07 -38.61 -0.75
N PRO A 518 -13.88 -39.23 -0.73
CA PRO A 518 -13.60 -40.42 -1.54
C PRO A 518 -14.56 -41.58 -1.23
N GLY A 519 -14.63 -42.55 -2.15
CA GLY A 519 -15.50 -43.73 -2.01
C GLY A 519 -15.20 -44.62 -0.80
N GLN A 520 -14.00 -44.53 -0.22
CA GLN A 520 -13.62 -45.17 1.04
C GLN A 520 -13.00 -44.11 1.96
N TRP A 521 -13.37 -44.14 3.24
CA TRP A 521 -12.91 -43.16 4.22
C TRP A 521 -11.76 -43.75 5.03
N ASN A 522 -10.63 -43.05 5.01
CA ASN A 522 -9.48 -43.32 5.87
C ASN A 522 -9.43 -42.29 7.02
N ASP A 523 -8.46 -42.44 7.92
CA ASP A 523 -8.32 -41.55 9.08
C ASP A 523 -8.15 -40.07 8.69
N SER A 524 -7.48 -39.79 7.56
CA SER A 524 -7.31 -38.42 7.05
C SER A 524 -8.64 -37.80 6.61
N VAL A 525 -9.48 -38.54 5.88
CA VAL A 525 -10.82 -38.09 5.48
C VAL A 525 -11.70 -37.86 6.71
N LEU A 526 -11.67 -38.78 7.67
CA LEU A 526 -12.42 -38.65 8.92
C LEU A 526 -11.97 -37.42 9.72
N GLN A 527 -10.67 -37.11 9.72
CA GLN A 527 -10.14 -35.90 10.35
C GLN A 527 -10.63 -34.62 9.67
N VAL A 528 -10.60 -34.54 8.33
CA VAL A 528 -11.16 -33.41 7.57
C VAL A 528 -12.65 -33.22 7.89
N LEU A 529 -13.43 -34.31 7.87
CA LEU A 529 -14.85 -34.28 8.17
C LEU A 529 -15.12 -33.81 9.60
N ALA A 530 -14.37 -34.32 10.59
CA ALA A 530 -14.50 -33.91 11.97
C ALA A 530 -14.23 -32.41 12.15
N VAL A 531 -13.15 -31.88 11.55
CA VAL A 531 -12.82 -30.44 11.58
C VAL A 531 -13.94 -29.61 10.93
N ARG A 532 -14.44 -30.00 9.75
CA ARG A 532 -15.54 -29.28 9.08
C ARG A 532 -16.80 -29.26 9.93
N LEU A 533 -17.17 -30.38 10.56
CA LEU A 533 -18.34 -30.43 11.44
C LEU A 533 -18.19 -29.51 12.66
N VAL A 534 -16.99 -29.41 13.23
CA VAL A 534 -16.71 -28.46 14.33
C VAL A 534 -16.88 -27.01 13.86
N VAL A 535 -16.40 -26.66 12.66
CA VAL A 535 -16.59 -25.31 12.09
C VAL A 535 -18.08 -24.98 11.96
N VAL A 536 -18.87 -25.89 11.37
CA VAL A 536 -20.32 -25.70 11.17
C VAL A 536 -21.04 -25.57 12.50
N ASP A 537 -20.76 -26.47 13.45
CA ASP A 537 -21.38 -26.47 14.78
C ASP A 537 -21.07 -25.19 15.56
N THR A 538 -19.82 -24.72 15.49
CA THR A 538 -19.39 -23.44 16.08
C THR A 538 -20.16 -22.28 15.46
N ALA A 539 -20.25 -22.24 14.12
CA ALA A 539 -20.94 -21.17 13.41
C ALA A 539 -22.46 -21.14 13.70
N VAL A 540 -23.11 -22.31 13.80
CA VAL A 540 -24.52 -22.42 14.20
C VAL A 540 -24.72 -21.92 15.63
N SER A 541 -23.86 -22.33 16.56
CA SER A 541 -23.92 -21.90 17.96
C SER A 541 -23.78 -20.38 18.10
N GLN A 542 -22.80 -19.79 17.40
CA GLN A 542 -22.60 -18.34 17.37
C GLN A 542 -23.77 -17.59 16.72
N LEU A 543 -24.41 -18.17 15.70
CA LEU A 543 -25.61 -17.59 15.08
C LEU A 543 -26.80 -17.59 16.04
N VAL A 544 -27.03 -18.68 16.78
CA VAL A 544 -28.12 -18.75 17.78
C VAL A 544 -27.92 -17.70 18.86
N GLU A 545 -26.70 -17.58 19.40
CA GLU A 545 -26.35 -16.55 20.38
C GLU A 545 -26.57 -15.13 19.82
N PHE A 546 -26.13 -14.88 18.59
CA PHE A 546 -26.28 -13.59 17.91
C PHE A 546 -27.75 -13.20 17.69
N ILE A 547 -28.62 -14.15 17.35
CA ILE A 547 -30.07 -13.90 17.19
C ILE A 547 -30.73 -13.57 18.55
N GLY A 548 -30.25 -14.18 19.64
CA GLY A 548 -30.72 -13.93 20.99
C GLY A 548 -32.14 -14.44 21.29
N GLN A 549 -32.72 -15.25 20.39
CA GLN A 549 -34.04 -15.86 20.51
C GLN A 549 -34.01 -17.32 20.07
N ALA A 550 -34.87 -18.16 20.65
CA ALA A 550 -34.95 -19.58 20.31
C ALA A 550 -35.45 -19.77 18.87
N GLU A 551 -34.68 -20.49 18.06
CA GLU A 551 -34.95 -20.74 16.65
C GLU A 551 -34.99 -22.25 16.38
N PRO A 552 -36.19 -22.88 16.31
CA PRO A 552 -36.34 -24.33 16.28
C PRO A 552 -35.57 -25.05 15.17
N ARG A 553 -35.33 -24.36 14.04
CA ARG A 553 -34.53 -24.90 12.93
C ARG A 553 -33.06 -25.02 13.30
N LEU A 554 -32.49 -23.96 13.89
CA LEU A 554 -31.08 -23.93 14.29
C LEU A 554 -30.84 -24.85 15.48
N ASP A 555 -31.76 -24.87 16.45
CA ASP A 555 -31.71 -25.81 17.60
C ASP A 555 -31.72 -27.27 17.13
N SER A 556 -32.57 -27.59 16.14
CA SER A 556 -32.60 -28.94 15.56
C SER A 556 -31.33 -29.29 14.80
N ILE A 557 -30.69 -28.34 14.11
CA ILE A 557 -29.42 -28.58 13.42
C ILE A 557 -28.31 -28.81 14.43
N ALA A 558 -28.18 -27.94 15.44
CA ALA A 558 -27.17 -28.05 16.48
C ALA A 558 -27.25 -29.41 17.21
N ALA A 559 -28.46 -29.86 17.58
CA ALA A 559 -28.65 -31.18 18.17
C ALA A 559 -28.19 -32.32 17.24
N SER A 560 -28.58 -32.25 15.96
CA SER A 560 -28.23 -33.29 14.98
C SER A 560 -26.71 -33.29 14.70
N LEU A 561 -26.06 -32.12 14.63
CA LEU A 561 -24.61 -31.99 14.42
C LEU A 561 -23.83 -32.58 15.59
N HIS A 562 -24.26 -32.29 16.81
CA HIS A 562 -23.64 -32.81 18.02
C HIS A 562 -23.69 -34.35 18.08
N ASP A 563 -24.85 -34.93 17.78
CA ASP A 563 -25.02 -36.39 17.77
C ASP A 563 -24.28 -37.05 16.59
N LEU A 564 -24.23 -36.39 15.43
CA LEU A 564 -23.43 -36.84 14.29
C LEU A 564 -21.92 -36.89 14.62
N ARG A 565 -21.39 -35.83 15.24
CA ARG A 565 -19.98 -35.76 15.67
C ARG A 565 -19.64 -36.88 16.65
N ARG A 566 -20.46 -37.07 17.69
CA ARG A 566 -20.28 -38.17 18.66
C ARG A 566 -20.32 -39.54 18.00
N TRP A 567 -21.17 -39.73 16.98
CA TRP A 567 -21.24 -40.98 16.26
C TRP A 567 -19.99 -41.23 15.41
N LEU A 568 -19.50 -40.23 14.67
CA LEU A 568 -18.26 -40.35 13.90
C LEU A 568 -17.04 -40.68 14.77
N GLU A 569 -16.97 -40.14 15.98
CA GLU A 569 -15.90 -40.43 16.94
C GLU A 569 -15.95 -41.87 17.48
N ARG A 570 -17.15 -42.45 17.64
CA ARG A 570 -17.35 -43.77 18.27
C ARG A 570 -17.38 -44.91 17.27
N THR A 571 -17.99 -44.68 16.12
CA THR A 571 -18.28 -45.70 15.11
C THR A 571 -18.07 -45.11 13.71
N PRO A 572 -16.81 -44.85 13.31
CA PRO A 572 -16.53 -44.23 12.02
C PRO A 572 -17.02 -45.12 10.86
N PRO A 573 -17.81 -44.58 9.92
CA PRO A 573 -18.27 -45.32 8.75
C PRO A 573 -17.11 -45.56 7.78
N VAL A 574 -17.19 -46.67 7.04
CA VAL A 574 -16.16 -47.06 6.05
C VAL A 574 -16.29 -46.26 4.75
N ASP A 575 -17.49 -45.75 4.43
CA ASP A 575 -17.77 -44.94 3.25
C ASP A 575 -19.00 -44.03 3.43
N HIS A 576 -19.26 -43.17 2.43
CA HIS A 576 -20.42 -42.28 2.43
C HIS A 576 -21.77 -43.02 2.44
N ARG A 577 -21.87 -44.22 1.85
CA ARG A 577 -23.13 -44.99 1.81
C ARG A 577 -23.49 -45.53 3.18
N ALA A 578 -22.49 -46.03 3.91
CA ALA A 578 -22.60 -46.45 5.29
C ALA A 578 -22.97 -45.26 6.19
N ALA A 579 -22.38 -44.08 5.93
CA ALA A 579 -22.75 -42.86 6.65
C ALA A 579 -24.21 -42.47 6.45
N MET A 580 -24.74 -42.52 5.21
CA MET A 580 -26.14 -42.20 4.91
C MET A 580 -27.17 -43.16 5.55
N ASN A 581 -26.74 -44.28 6.14
CA ASN A 581 -27.61 -45.15 6.95
C ASN A 581 -27.79 -44.69 8.40
N ASN A 582 -26.98 -43.73 8.86
CA ASN A 582 -27.13 -43.13 10.18
C ASN A 582 -28.45 -42.33 10.28
N GLN A 583 -29.13 -42.46 11.42
CA GLN A 583 -30.43 -41.81 11.66
C GLN A 583 -30.34 -40.28 11.60
N GLU A 584 -29.28 -39.67 12.13
CA GLU A 584 -29.10 -38.22 12.15
C GLU A 584 -28.80 -37.67 10.76
N LEU A 585 -27.98 -38.35 9.96
CA LEU A 585 -27.74 -37.95 8.57
C LEU A 585 -29.01 -38.04 7.71
N ARG A 586 -29.85 -39.07 7.92
CA ARG A 586 -31.16 -39.15 7.24
C ARG A 586 -32.09 -38.01 7.66
N ARG A 587 -32.10 -37.67 8.95
CA ARG A 587 -32.89 -36.53 9.48
C ARG A 587 -32.42 -35.21 8.86
N MET A 588 -31.11 -34.95 8.88
CA MET A 588 -30.50 -33.78 8.24
C MET A 588 -30.80 -33.74 6.74
N ARG A 589 -30.82 -34.89 6.05
CA ARG A 589 -31.10 -34.95 4.61
C ARG A 589 -32.53 -34.53 4.32
N LEU A 590 -33.49 -35.03 5.07
CA LEU A 590 -34.90 -34.62 4.97
C LEU A 590 -35.07 -33.12 5.24
N GLN A 591 -34.31 -32.57 6.20
CA GLN A 591 -34.31 -31.14 6.51
C GLN A 591 -33.70 -30.31 5.38
N TRP A 592 -32.57 -30.73 4.83
CA TRP A 592 -31.89 -30.10 3.70
C TRP A 592 -32.79 -30.06 2.45
N GLU A 593 -33.43 -31.18 2.10
CA GLU A 593 -34.38 -31.26 0.99
C GLU A 593 -35.64 -30.41 1.22
N LYS A 594 -36.11 -30.31 2.47
CA LYS A 594 -37.32 -29.54 2.81
C LYS A 594 -37.07 -28.03 2.86
N TRP A 595 -35.86 -27.58 3.20
CA TRP A 595 -35.59 -26.17 3.47
C TRP A 595 -34.94 -25.43 2.30
N GLY A 596 -34.40 -26.11 1.30
CA GLY A 596 -33.79 -25.50 0.12
C GLY A 596 -34.01 -26.28 -1.18
N PRO A 597 -33.22 -26.01 -2.24
CA PRO A 597 -32.05 -25.12 -2.25
C PRO A 597 -32.41 -23.66 -1.97
N VAL A 598 -31.47 -22.90 -1.41
CA VAL A 598 -31.57 -21.45 -1.29
C VAL A 598 -30.34 -20.80 -1.91
N ALA A 599 -30.50 -19.57 -2.42
CA ALA A 599 -29.36 -18.82 -2.92
C ALA A 599 -28.31 -18.61 -1.82
N ARG A 600 -27.02 -18.68 -2.16
CA ARG A 600 -25.91 -18.42 -1.21
C ARG A 600 -25.98 -17.01 -0.60
N HIS A 601 -26.41 -16.02 -1.39
CA HIS A 601 -26.79 -14.69 -0.92
C HIS A 601 -27.88 -14.10 -1.85
N PRO A 602 -28.97 -13.50 -1.34
CA PRO A 602 -30.13 -13.11 -2.14
C PRO A 602 -29.88 -11.98 -3.15
N LEU A 603 -28.90 -11.11 -2.87
CA LEU A 603 -28.55 -9.99 -3.75
C LEU A 603 -27.36 -10.30 -4.67
N VAL A 604 -26.72 -11.45 -4.55
CA VAL A 604 -25.58 -11.84 -5.40
C VAL A 604 -26.08 -12.84 -6.45
N PRO A 605 -26.02 -12.50 -7.75
CA PRO A 605 -26.59 -13.35 -8.80
C PRO A 605 -25.84 -14.67 -8.92
N GLU A 606 -26.60 -15.77 -8.98
CA GLU A 606 -26.06 -17.09 -9.27
C GLU A 606 -25.87 -17.27 -10.78
N ARG A 607 -24.69 -16.92 -11.32
CA ARG A 607 -24.32 -17.38 -12.66
C ARG A 607 -23.91 -18.84 -12.55
N LEU A 608 -24.50 -19.71 -13.37
CA LEU A 608 -24.13 -21.13 -13.49
C LEU A 608 -22.62 -21.22 -13.81
N ALA A 609 -21.81 -21.46 -12.79
CA ALA A 609 -20.43 -21.85 -12.99
C ALA A 609 -20.45 -23.24 -13.66
N VAL A 610 -19.60 -23.43 -14.68
CA VAL A 610 -19.27 -24.76 -15.18
C VAL A 610 -18.78 -25.57 -13.97
N GLU A 611 -19.45 -26.67 -13.65
CA GLU A 611 -19.11 -27.58 -12.55
C GLU A 611 -17.66 -28.04 -12.71
N SER A 612 -16.70 -27.30 -12.17
CA SER A 612 -15.42 -27.87 -11.80
C SER A 612 -15.69 -28.66 -10.52
N SER A 613 -15.50 -29.97 -10.54
CA SER A 613 -15.46 -30.79 -9.34
C SER A 613 -14.37 -30.24 -8.42
N GLU A 614 -14.72 -29.33 -7.52
CA GLU A 614 -13.73 -28.75 -6.62
C GLU A 614 -13.28 -29.84 -5.64
N PRO A 615 -11.95 -30.04 -5.51
CA PRO A 615 -11.42 -31.01 -4.55
C PRO A 615 -11.79 -30.60 -3.13
N GLN A 616 -11.93 -31.59 -2.24
CA GLN A 616 -12.18 -31.34 -0.83
C GLN A 616 -11.08 -30.46 -0.19
N PRO A 617 -11.44 -29.60 0.78
CA PRO A 617 -10.45 -28.96 1.64
C PRO A 617 -9.57 -30.00 2.33
N ALA A 618 -8.27 -29.75 2.40
CA ALA A 618 -7.33 -30.57 3.15
C ALA A 618 -7.13 -30.00 4.57
N VAL A 619 -6.82 -30.88 5.53
CA VAL A 619 -6.30 -30.43 6.83
C VAL A 619 -4.91 -29.85 6.60
N LEU A 620 -4.66 -28.69 7.18
CA LEU A 620 -3.34 -28.09 7.15
C LEU A 620 -2.36 -28.97 7.94
N GLU A 621 -1.42 -29.62 7.27
CA GLU A 621 -0.24 -30.17 7.94
C GLU A 621 0.52 -28.97 8.52
N HIS A 622 0.54 -28.81 9.85
CA HIS A 622 1.30 -27.73 10.47
C HIS A 622 2.75 -27.79 9.98
N PRO A 623 3.23 -26.81 9.20
CA PRO A 623 4.64 -26.78 8.87
C PRO A 623 5.37 -26.36 10.14
N THR A 624 6.31 -27.17 10.59
CA THR A 624 7.28 -26.81 11.65
C THR A 624 8.10 -25.56 11.30
N ASN A 625 8.04 -25.09 10.05
CA ASN A 625 8.71 -23.89 9.56
C ASN A 625 7.71 -22.95 8.88
N GLY A 626 7.30 -21.89 9.58
CA GLY A 626 7.21 -20.51 9.07
C GLY A 626 6.53 -20.21 7.73
N ASN A 627 5.62 -21.04 7.22
CA ASN A 627 4.76 -20.62 6.12
C ASN A 627 3.80 -19.56 6.66
N PHE A 628 3.98 -18.32 6.22
CA PHE A 628 3.03 -17.24 6.40
C PHE A 628 1.72 -17.64 5.72
N GLN A 629 0.86 -18.34 6.45
CA GLN A 629 -0.54 -18.51 6.09
C GLN A 629 -1.09 -17.12 5.92
N THR A 630 -1.69 -16.90 4.74
CA THR A 630 -2.50 -15.73 4.43
C THR A 630 -3.33 -15.37 5.64
N ILE A 631 -2.92 -14.26 6.23
CA ILE A 631 -3.70 -13.42 7.10
C ILE A 631 -3.63 -12.06 6.44
#